data_AF-A0A965T868-F1
#
_entry.id   AF-A0A965T868-F1
#
_cell.length_a   1.000
_cell.length_b   1.000
_cell.length_c   1.000
_cell.angle_alpha   90.00
_cell.angle_beta   90.00
_cell.angle_gamma   90.00
#
_symmetry.space_group_name_H-M   'P 1'
#
loop_
_entity.id
_entity.type
_entity.pdbx_description
1 polymer ?
#
loop_
_entity_poly.entity_id
_entity_poly.type
_entity_poly.pdbx_seq_one_letter_code
_entity_poly.pdbx_strand_id
1 'polypeptide(L)'
;GGFNISYIALNTFFDVHDPNVISTQFQAFESYRSIISKRVAANNSYWSDPAFGKSATTKDGYAAGYGKYAQDVLIPSFIAAYTGQDPKKVSLLNQNNSSIRSNPFSGMLPKPNWTIIFNGLSKLPVLSELFTNISLTHGYNSNLSMNSFNSSLLYTDIYRRGAPSFKDTISGNYIPYFLVPNITISERMEPLLGLNLTTVTQWSLRFEYKKSRILSLSLVDYQLSENNSTEWVFGTAYRKKGVKLPFALPGLNNNKLSNDLTFRLDISTRDMFNSNSRLDQSNAYGTGGQREVTLQPSIDYVLNSKINLKFFYDRRKATPYISSSPPITNTRAGINIRIAL
;
A
#
# COMPACT_ATOMS: atom_id res chain seq x y z
N GLY A 1 -19.39 -11.35 7.59
CA GLY A 1 -18.79 -11.56 6.25
C GLY A 1 -17.51 -10.76 6.12
N GLY A 2 -16.79 -10.84 5.00
CA GLY A 2 -15.66 -9.96 4.67
C GLY A 2 -15.92 -9.19 3.38
N PHE A 3 -15.16 -8.12 3.11
CA PHE A 3 -15.29 -7.32 1.89
C PHE A 3 -13.92 -7.06 1.28
N ASN A 4 -13.83 -7.19 -0.05
CA ASN A 4 -12.61 -6.95 -0.80
C ASN A 4 -12.96 -6.49 -2.21
N ILE A 5 -12.45 -5.33 -2.63
CA ILE A 5 -12.69 -4.78 -3.97
C ILE A 5 -11.46 -4.04 -4.48
N SER A 6 -11.18 -4.17 -5.78
CA SER A 6 -10.19 -3.29 -6.42
C SER A 6 -10.70 -1.85 -6.44
N TYR A 7 -9.90 -0.92 -5.93
CA TYR A 7 -10.33 0.47 -5.78
C TYR A 7 -9.16 1.43 -5.93
N ILE A 8 -9.28 2.44 -6.79
CA ILE A 8 -8.21 3.40 -7.08
C ILE A 8 -8.26 4.56 -6.07
N ALA A 9 -7.14 4.79 -5.39
CA ALA A 9 -6.89 5.89 -4.45
C ALA A 9 -5.75 6.84 -4.91
N LEU A 10 -5.41 6.76 -6.20
CA LEU A 10 -4.20 7.37 -6.79
C LEU A 10 -4.10 8.89 -6.62
N ASN A 11 -5.25 9.57 -6.58
CA ASN A 11 -5.32 11.03 -6.52
C ASN A 11 -4.59 11.64 -5.31
N THR A 12 -4.46 10.89 -4.21
CA THR A 12 -3.79 11.35 -2.97
C THR A 12 -2.51 10.57 -2.68
N PHE A 13 -2.14 9.63 -3.55
CA PHE A 13 -1.08 8.66 -3.27
C PHE A 13 0.32 9.26 -3.18
N PHE A 14 0.54 10.37 -3.89
CA PHE A 14 1.83 11.06 -3.95
C PHE A 14 1.97 12.19 -2.93
N ASP A 15 0.96 12.41 -2.10
CA ASP A 15 1.04 13.41 -1.05
C ASP A 15 2.16 13.07 -0.06
N VAL A 16 2.90 14.10 0.33
CA VAL A 16 4.01 14.00 1.29
C VAL A 16 3.59 14.76 2.54
N HIS A 17 3.76 14.14 3.70
CA HIS A 17 3.49 14.77 4.99
C HIS A 17 4.51 14.30 6.03
N ASP A 18 4.73 15.14 7.05
CA ASP A 18 5.50 14.75 8.23
C ASP A 18 4.67 13.75 9.07
N PRO A 19 5.19 12.57 9.41
CA PRO A 19 4.45 11.57 10.20
C PRO A 19 3.96 12.07 11.57
N ASN A 20 4.53 13.16 12.09
CA ASN A 20 4.18 13.78 13.38
C ASN A 20 3.19 14.95 13.23
N VAL A 21 2.76 15.25 12.00
CA VAL A 21 1.80 16.31 11.70
C VAL A 21 0.58 15.69 11.03
N ILE A 22 -0.59 16.20 11.36
CA ILE A 22 -1.83 15.76 10.72
C ILE A 22 -1.74 16.04 9.22
N SER A 23 -1.97 15.00 8.41
CA SER A 23 -1.94 15.12 6.96
C SER A 23 -3.11 15.97 6.44
N THR A 24 -2.92 16.63 5.30
CA THR A 24 -3.99 17.37 4.62
C THR A 24 -5.18 16.48 4.29
N GLN A 25 -4.93 15.21 3.96
CA GLN A 25 -5.96 14.22 3.70
C GLN A 25 -6.74 13.82 4.95
N PHE A 26 -6.08 13.75 6.11
CA PHE A 26 -6.78 13.53 7.37
C PHE A 26 -7.66 14.72 7.75
N GLN A 27 -7.19 15.95 7.53
CA GLN A 27 -8.03 17.15 7.73
C GLN A 27 -9.22 17.17 6.77
N ALA A 28 -9.01 16.80 5.51
CA ALA A 28 -10.09 16.64 4.54
C ALA A 28 -11.10 15.58 5.01
N PHE A 29 -10.63 14.42 5.45
CA PHE A 29 -11.45 13.37 6.06
C PHE A 29 -12.30 13.92 7.21
N GLU A 30 -11.70 14.65 8.14
CA GLU A 30 -12.42 15.24 9.27
C GLU A 30 -13.52 16.22 8.82
N SER A 31 -13.19 17.09 7.85
CA SER A 31 -14.12 18.09 7.33
C SER A 31 -15.30 17.47 6.55
N TYR A 32 -15.06 16.37 5.84
CA TYR A 32 -16.05 15.69 5.02
C TYR A 32 -17.16 15.03 5.85
N ARG A 33 -16.89 14.70 7.11
CA ARG A 33 -17.85 14.06 8.01
C ARG A 33 -19.15 14.85 8.15
N SER A 34 -19.10 16.18 8.24
CA SER A 34 -20.33 16.99 8.36
C SER A 34 -21.20 16.94 7.09
N ILE A 35 -20.58 16.88 5.91
CA ILE A 35 -21.26 16.80 4.63
C ILE A 35 -21.90 15.41 4.47
N ILE A 36 -21.12 14.35 4.75
CA ILE A 36 -21.59 12.98 4.65
C ILE A 36 -22.70 12.71 5.67
N SER A 37 -22.57 13.19 6.91
CA SER A 37 -23.61 13.08 7.94
C SER A 37 -24.98 13.53 7.45
N LYS A 38 -25.05 14.70 6.81
CA LYS A 38 -26.29 15.23 6.23
C LYS A 38 -26.81 14.36 5.07
N ARG A 39 -25.92 13.83 4.22
CA ARG A 39 -26.31 12.94 3.11
C ARG A 39 -26.87 11.61 3.60
N VAL A 40 -26.21 10.99 4.59
CA VAL A 40 -26.67 9.72 5.19
C VAL A 40 -28.02 9.93 5.86
N ALA A 41 -28.18 11.02 6.61
CA ALA A 41 -29.44 11.37 7.24
C ALA A 41 -30.58 11.57 6.24
N ALA A 42 -30.33 12.29 5.13
CA ALA A 42 -31.30 12.49 4.07
C ALA A 42 -31.76 11.18 3.39
N ASN A 43 -30.89 10.15 3.37
CA ASN A 43 -31.23 8.83 2.85
C ASN A 43 -31.99 7.95 3.87
N ASN A 44 -32.04 8.34 5.15
CA ASN A 44 -32.81 7.63 6.16
C ASN A 44 -34.22 8.21 6.26
N SER A 45 -35.21 7.46 5.77
CA SER A 45 -36.63 7.87 5.79
C SER A 45 -37.20 8.11 7.20
N TYR A 46 -36.60 7.54 8.26
CA TYR A 46 -36.99 7.81 9.65
C TYR A 46 -36.46 9.14 10.18
N TRP A 47 -35.45 9.73 9.55
CA TRP A 47 -34.84 10.97 10.04
C TRP A 47 -35.73 12.20 9.81
N SER A 48 -36.53 12.20 8.74
CA SER A 48 -37.51 13.25 8.41
C SER A 48 -38.92 12.97 8.91
N ASP A 49 -39.16 11.80 9.49
CA ASP A 49 -40.47 11.40 9.97
C ASP A 49 -40.74 12.04 11.35
N PRO A 50 -41.75 12.93 11.49
CA PRO A 50 -42.05 13.60 12.75
C PRO A 50 -42.33 12.64 13.91
N ALA A 51 -42.76 11.41 13.62
CA ALA A 51 -42.99 10.38 14.63
C ALA A 51 -41.71 9.92 15.34
N PHE A 52 -40.52 10.14 14.74
CA PHE A 52 -39.21 9.74 15.27
C PHE A 52 -38.36 10.93 15.72
N GLY A 53 -39.00 12.09 15.87
CA GLY A 53 -38.39 13.36 16.24
C GLY A 53 -38.15 14.29 15.05
N LYS A 54 -37.86 15.55 15.34
CA LYS A 54 -37.58 16.54 14.30
C LYS A 54 -36.20 16.30 13.70
N SER A 55 -36.10 16.37 12.38
CA SER A 55 -34.82 16.53 11.68
C SER A 55 -34.09 17.74 12.26
N ALA A 56 -32.97 17.50 12.91
CA ALA A 56 -32.20 18.52 13.58
C ALA A 56 -30.73 18.38 13.22
N THR A 57 -30.02 19.51 13.22
CA THR A 57 -28.57 19.54 13.18
C THR A 57 -28.07 19.71 14.62
N THR A 58 -27.10 18.91 15.03
CA THR A 58 -26.43 19.04 16.32
C THR A 58 -25.66 20.36 16.39
N LYS A 59 -25.26 20.79 17.59
CA LYS A 59 -24.45 22.01 17.78
C LYS A 59 -23.14 21.98 16.97
N ASP A 60 -22.60 20.78 16.77
CA ASP A 60 -21.35 20.55 16.04
C ASP A 60 -21.54 20.48 14.51
N GLY A 61 -22.76 20.74 13.99
CA GLY A 61 -23.03 20.80 12.55
C GLY A 61 -23.37 19.46 11.87
N TYR A 62 -23.57 18.39 12.64
CA TYR A 62 -23.92 17.04 12.14
C TYR A 62 -25.42 16.81 12.17
N ALA A 63 -25.95 15.91 11.34
CA ALA A 63 -27.35 15.51 11.44
C ALA A 63 -27.59 14.65 12.69
N ALA A 64 -28.67 14.93 13.43
CA ALA A 64 -29.05 14.13 14.60
C ALA A 64 -29.28 12.66 14.21
N GLY A 65 -28.71 11.71 14.97
CA GLY A 65 -28.70 10.29 14.60
C GLY A 65 -27.50 9.85 13.76
N TYR A 66 -26.73 10.79 13.18
CA TYR A 66 -25.53 10.51 12.39
C TYR A 66 -24.41 11.47 12.80
N GLY A 67 -23.96 11.34 14.04
CA GLY A 67 -22.92 12.19 14.62
C GLY A 67 -21.53 11.93 14.03
N LYS A 68 -20.56 12.70 14.53
CA LYS A 68 -19.16 12.72 14.05
C LYS A 68 -18.41 11.40 14.12
N TYR A 69 -18.88 10.45 14.94
CA TYR A 69 -18.28 9.12 15.13
C TYR A 69 -19.16 7.98 14.57
N ALA A 70 -20.29 8.29 13.94
CA ALA A 70 -21.12 7.25 13.32
C ALA A 70 -20.34 6.59 12.18
N GLN A 71 -20.26 5.25 12.16
CA GLN A 71 -19.52 4.52 11.12
C GLN A 71 -20.01 4.84 9.70
N ASP A 72 -21.32 5.05 9.53
CA ASP A 72 -21.94 5.40 8.24
C ASP A 72 -21.51 6.79 7.74
N VAL A 73 -20.97 7.62 8.64
CA VAL A 73 -20.37 8.90 8.34
C VAL A 73 -18.88 8.75 8.11
N LEU A 74 -18.18 8.04 8.99
CA LEU A 74 -16.73 7.88 8.95
C LEU A 74 -16.26 7.15 7.70
N ILE A 75 -16.88 6.03 7.35
CA ILE A 75 -16.42 5.18 6.24
C ILE A 75 -16.48 5.93 4.89
N PRO A 76 -17.61 6.53 4.48
CA PRO A 76 -17.64 7.26 3.21
C PRO A 76 -16.77 8.52 3.23
N SER A 77 -16.63 9.19 4.38
CA SER A 77 -15.74 10.36 4.51
C SER A 77 -14.27 9.98 4.33
N PHE A 78 -13.84 8.87 4.93
CA PHE A 78 -12.49 8.33 4.80
C PHE A 78 -12.20 7.95 3.34
N ILE A 79 -13.11 7.21 2.71
CA ILE A 79 -12.97 6.82 1.31
C ILE A 79 -12.94 8.06 0.41
N ALA A 80 -13.80 9.04 0.64
CA ALA A 80 -13.82 10.27 -0.15
C ALA A 80 -12.50 11.03 -0.06
N ALA A 81 -12.00 11.25 1.15
CA ALA A 81 -10.75 11.96 1.39
C ALA A 81 -9.58 11.23 0.73
N TYR A 82 -9.36 9.97 1.06
CA TYR A 82 -8.17 9.24 0.60
C TYR A 82 -8.24 8.76 -0.84
N THR A 83 -9.41 8.80 -1.49
CA THR A 83 -9.50 8.58 -2.96
C THR A 83 -9.67 9.86 -3.77
N GLY A 84 -9.67 11.03 -3.11
CA GLY A 84 -9.87 12.32 -3.75
C GLY A 84 -11.23 12.45 -4.44
N GLN A 85 -12.27 11.81 -3.90
CA GLN A 85 -13.64 11.93 -4.40
C GLN A 85 -14.39 13.07 -3.72
N ASP A 86 -15.34 13.65 -4.45
CA ASP A 86 -16.24 14.66 -3.90
C ASP A 86 -17.10 14.05 -2.78
N PRO A 87 -17.07 14.60 -1.54
CA PRO A 87 -17.89 14.12 -0.43
C PRO A 87 -19.39 14.24 -0.71
N LYS A 88 -19.82 15.00 -1.72
CA LYS A 88 -21.23 15.06 -2.16
C LYS A 88 -21.63 13.91 -3.08
N LYS A 89 -20.67 13.18 -3.66
CA LYS A 89 -20.91 12.14 -4.67
C LYS A 89 -20.44 10.75 -4.29
N VAL A 90 -19.53 10.62 -3.31
CA VAL A 90 -19.05 9.30 -2.85
C VAL A 90 -20.22 8.39 -2.45
N SER A 91 -20.10 7.10 -2.76
CA SER A 91 -21.09 6.08 -2.39
C SER A 91 -21.19 5.94 -0.88
N LEU A 92 -22.41 5.90 -0.37
CA LEU A 92 -22.70 5.66 1.06
C LEU A 92 -22.88 4.17 1.33
N LEU A 93 -22.89 3.80 2.61
CA LEU A 93 -23.17 2.42 3.01
C LEU A 93 -24.64 2.07 2.80
N ASN A 94 -24.88 0.82 2.40
CA ASN A 94 -26.21 0.27 2.24
C ASN A 94 -26.63 -0.47 3.53
N GLN A 95 -27.70 -0.03 4.17
CA GLN A 95 -28.25 -0.65 5.37
C GLN A 95 -29.36 -1.68 5.07
N ASN A 96 -29.78 -1.79 3.81
CA ASN A 96 -30.80 -2.75 3.42
C ASN A 96 -30.25 -4.18 3.51
N ASN A 97 -30.97 -5.03 4.23
CA ASN A 97 -30.65 -6.44 4.40
C ASN A 97 -31.79 -7.33 3.88
N SER A 98 -32.00 -7.31 2.56
CA SER A 98 -33.04 -8.13 1.92
C SER A 98 -32.66 -9.61 1.79
N SER A 99 -31.37 -9.96 1.96
CA SER A 99 -30.85 -11.33 1.81
C SER A 99 -29.51 -11.52 2.53
N ILE A 100 -29.08 -12.77 2.76
CA ILE A 100 -27.73 -13.09 3.28
C ILE A 100 -26.59 -12.59 2.37
N ARG A 101 -26.89 -12.22 1.11
CA ARG A 101 -25.95 -11.63 0.15
C ARG A 101 -25.82 -10.11 0.28
N SER A 102 -26.54 -9.48 1.21
CA SER A 102 -26.53 -8.03 1.38
C SER A 102 -25.12 -7.56 1.73
N ASN A 103 -24.69 -6.49 1.06
CA ASN A 103 -23.35 -5.96 1.17
C ASN A 103 -23.42 -4.45 1.49
N PRO A 104 -22.86 -4.00 2.64
CA PRO A 104 -22.82 -2.58 2.99
C PRO A 104 -22.12 -1.71 1.95
N PHE A 105 -21.24 -2.30 1.13
CA PHE A 105 -20.43 -1.61 0.13
C PHE A 105 -20.93 -1.82 -1.32
N SER A 106 -22.19 -2.25 -1.50
CA SER A 106 -22.77 -2.54 -2.83
C SER A 106 -22.75 -1.37 -3.81
N GLY A 107 -22.71 -0.12 -3.32
CA GLY A 107 -22.57 1.08 -4.15
C GLY A 107 -21.14 1.35 -4.64
N MET A 108 -20.14 0.56 -4.23
CA MET A 108 -18.75 0.72 -4.66
C MET A 108 -18.45 -0.23 -5.82
N LEU A 109 -18.08 0.36 -6.96
CA LEU A 109 -17.75 -0.41 -8.17
C LEU A 109 -16.26 -0.71 -8.23
N PRO A 110 -15.86 -1.91 -8.68
CA PRO A 110 -14.47 -2.27 -8.82
C PRO A 110 -13.82 -1.41 -9.89
N LYS A 111 -12.63 -0.89 -9.59
CA LYS A 111 -11.82 -0.11 -10.53
C LYS A 111 -10.65 -0.97 -11.04
N PRO A 112 -10.15 -0.75 -12.27
CA PRO A 112 -9.08 -1.56 -12.81
C PRO A 112 -7.75 -1.30 -12.10
N ASN A 113 -7.01 -2.37 -11.86
CA ASN A 113 -5.57 -2.33 -11.63
C ASN A 113 -4.87 -2.55 -12.98
N TRP A 114 -3.64 -2.07 -13.14
CA TRP A 114 -2.93 -2.19 -14.42
C TRP A 114 -1.45 -2.52 -14.24
N THR A 115 -0.93 -3.22 -15.24
CA THR A 115 0.50 -3.43 -15.44
C THR A 115 0.80 -3.18 -16.91
N ILE A 116 1.76 -2.29 -17.17
CA ILE A 116 2.19 -1.88 -18.49
C ILE A 116 3.66 -2.29 -18.64
N ILE A 117 3.96 -3.05 -19.69
CA ILE A 117 5.31 -3.47 -20.03
C ILE A 117 5.57 -3.08 -21.48
N PHE A 118 6.62 -2.30 -21.72
CA PHE A 118 7.01 -1.85 -23.04
C PHE A 118 8.44 -2.27 -23.35
N ASN A 119 8.59 -3.15 -24.34
CA ASN A 119 9.88 -3.71 -24.78
C ASN A 119 10.29 -3.22 -26.19
N GLY A 120 9.61 -2.20 -26.72
CA GLY A 120 9.80 -1.77 -28.11
C GLY A 120 11.06 -0.94 -28.36
N LEU A 121 11.65 -0.35 -27.31
CA LEU A 121 12.75 0.62 -27.45
C LEU A 121 14.03 0.00 -28.03
N SER A 122 14.29 -1.30 -27.81
CA SER A 122 15.46 -1.97 -28.37
C SER A 122 15.40 -2.16 -29.89
N LYS A 123 14.24 -1.92 -30.52
CA LYS A 123 14.07 -2.02 -31.99
C LYS A 123 14.43 -0.73 -32.73
N LEU A 124 14.66 0.39 -32.04
CA LEU A 124 15.07 1.64 -32.67
C LEU A 124 16.52 1.53 -33.16
N PRO A 125 16.86 1.90 -34.40
CA PRO A 125 18.19 1.66 -35.00
C PRO A 125 19.34 2.10 -34.09
N VAL A 126 19.28 3.34 -33.60
CA VAL A 126 20.32 3.93 -32.72
C VAL A 126 20.46 3.18 -31.39
N LEU A 127 19.36 2.70 -30.82
CA LEU A 127 19.39 2.00 -29.53
C LEU A 127 19.76 0.52 -29.66
N SER A 128 19.45 -0.10 -30.81
CA SER A 128 19.72 -1.51 -31.08
C SER A 128 21.22 -1.84 -31.18
N GLU A 129 22.05 -0.86 -31.54
CA GLU A 129 23.51 -0.98 -31.57
C GLU A 129 24.12 -1.07 -30.16
N LEU A 130 23.47 -0.46 -29.16
CA LEU A 130 23.96 -0.40 -27.78
C LEU A 130 23.29 -1.44 -26.89
N PHE A 131 21.99 -1.70 -27.11
CA PHE A 131 21.14 -2.49 -26.24
C PHE A 131 20.48 -3.68 -26.96
N THR A 132 20.65 -4.87 -26.41
CA THR A 132 19.91 -6.08 -26.82
C THR A 132 18.50 -6.11 -26.24
N ASN A 133 18.29 -5.50 -25.07
CA ASN A 133 16.98 -5.42 -24.44
C ASN A 133 16.81 -4.07 -23.72
N ILE A 134 15.64 -3.47 -23.89
CA ILE A 134 15.18 -2.30 -23.15
C ILE A 134 13.73 -2.58 -22.78
N SER A 135 13.46 -2.72 -21.49
CA SER A 135 12.13 -2.99 -20.94
C SER A 135 11.76 -1.92 -19.93
N LEU A 136 10.66 -1.22 -20.22
CA LEU A 136 10.03 -0.26 -19.32
C LEU A 136 8.80 -0.93 -18.69
N THR A 137 8.72 -0.91 -17.37
CA THR A 137 7.61 -1.51 -16.61
C THR A 137 6.99 -0.48 -15.69
N HIS A 138 5.66 -0.44 -15.64
CA HIS A 138 4.89 0.34 -14.70
C HIS A 138 3.70 -0.50 -14.22
N GLY A 139 3.43 -0.53 -12.92
CA GLY A 139 2.32 -1.30 -12.37
C GLY A 139 1.68 -0.59 -11.19
N TYR A 140 0.35 -0.65 -11.13
CA TYR A 140 -0.45 -0.11 -10.04
C TYR A 140 -1.46 -1.15 -9.56
N ASN A 141 -1.45 -1.40 -8.27
CA ASN A 141 -2.37 -2.30 -7.60
C ASN A 141 -2.96 -1.61 -6.38
N SER A 142 -4.28 -1.52 -6.33
CA SER A 142 -4.98 -0.95 -5.18
C SER A 142 -6.25 -1.71 -4.85
N ASN A 143 -6.56 -1.74 -3.56
CA ASN A 143 -7.62 -2.55 -3.01
C ASN A 143 -8.19 -1.91 -1.73
N LEU A 144 -9.52 -1.85 -1.67
CA LEU A 144 -10.30 -1.48 -0.50
C LEU A 144 -10.85 -2.76 0.13
N SER A 145 -10.53 -3.00 1.40
CA SER A 145 -10.93 -4.21 2.11
C SER A 145 -11.38 -3.94 3.54
N MET A 146 -12.08 -4.93 4.08
CA MET A 146 -12.47 -5.02 5.47
C MET A 146 -12.48 -6.50 5.86
N ASN A 147 -11.77 -6.80 6.95
CA ASN A 147 -11.54 -8.18 7.38
C ASN A 147 -12.82 -8.89 7.81
N SER A 148 -13.68 -8.19 8.56
CA SER A 148 -14.96 -8.73 9.01
C SER A 148 -16.00 -7.64 9.23
N PHE A 149 -17.27 -7.98 9.01
CA PHE A 149 -18.43 -7.23 9.46
C PHE A 149 -19.48 -8.19 10.01
N ASN A 150 -20.23 -7.72 11.01
CA ASN A 150 -21.28 -8.48 11.68
C ASN A 150 -22.63 -7.76 11.57
N SER A 151 -23.73 -8.47 11.73
CA SER A 151 -25.04 -7.83 11.90
C SER A 151 -25.18 -7.31 13.34
N SER A 152 -25.76 -6.13 13.51
CA SER A 152 -26.13 -5.62 14.83
C SER A 152 -27.41 -6.29 15.34
N LEU A 153 -27.37 -6.85 16.55
CA LEU A 153 -28.56 -7.39 17.22
C LEU A 153 -29.56 -6.30 17.61
N LEU A 154 -29.09 -5.06 17.76
CA LEU A 154 -29.90 -3.91 18.16
C LEU A 154 -30.42 -3.10 16.96
N TYR A 155 -30.15 -3.56 15.73
CA TYR A 155 -30.74 -2.94 14.54
C TYR A 155 -32.26 -3.10 14.57
N THR A 156 -32.98 -2.01 14.30
CA THR A 156 -34.44 -2.04 14.22
C THR A 156 -34.92 -1.21 13.03
N ASP A 157 -35.85 -1.78 12.26
CA ASP A 157 -36.53 -1.13 11.14
C ASP A 157 -38.05 -1.36 11.28
N ILE A 158 -38.70 -0.56 12.12
CA ILE A 158 -40.07 -0.81 12.61
C ILE A 158 -41.10 -0.87 11.47
N TYR A 159 -40.95 -0.02 10.46
CA TYR A 159 -41.83 0.06 9.29
C TYR A 159 -41.23 -0.58 8.03
N ARG A 160 -40.13 -1.34 8.14
CA ARG A 160 -39.48 -2.05 7.02
C ARG A 160 -39.13 -1.13 5.84
N ARG A 161 -38.62 0.07 6.14
CA ARG A 161 -38.23 1.08 5.14
C ARG A 161 -36.79 0.88 4.64
N GLY A 162 -36.09 -0.16 5.08
CA GLY A 162 -34.71 -0.47 4.69
C GLY A 162 -33.68 0.45 5.35
N ALA A 163 -34.02 1.06 6.49
CA ALA A 163 -33.19 2.03 7.19
C ALA A 163 -33.30 1.85 8.72
N PRO A 164 -32.26 2.23 9.49
CA PRO A 164 -32.32 2.11 10.94
C PRO A 164 -33.28 3.15 11.53
N SER A 165 -34.14 2.69 12.44
CA SER A 165 -35.12 3.52 13.15
C SER A 165 -34.75 3.76 14.62
N PHE A 166 -33.95 2.87 15.22
CA PHE A 166 -33.54 2.97 16.61
C PHE A 166 -32.24 3.78 16.77
N LYS A 167 -32.26 4.75 17.68
CA LYS A 167 -31.10 5.53 18.11
C LYS A 167 -30.60 5.00 19.44
N ASP A 168 -29.31 4.73 19.52
CA ASP A 168 -28.64 4.41 20.77
C ASP A 168 -28.73 5.61 21.74
N THR A 169 -29.10 5.36 22.99
CA THR A 169 -29.32 6.39 24.01
C THR A 169 -28.02 7.00 24.52
N ILE A 170 -26.89 6.28 24.37
CA ILE A 170 -25.58 6.74 24.81
C ILE A 170 -24.94 7.61 23.73
N SER A 171 -24.76 7.07 22.52
CA SER A 171 -24.09 7.78 21.42
C SER A 171 -24.99 8.75 20.66
N GLY A 172 -26.31 8.60 20.77
CA GLY A 172 -27.29 9.38 20.00
C GLY A 172 -27.33 9.03 18.51
N ASN A 173 -26.62 7.98 18.07
CA ASN A 173 -26.55 7.55 16.68
C ASN A 173 -27.57 6.45 16.37
N TYR A 174 -28.04 6.40 15.14
CA TYR A 174 -28.78 5.24 14.64
C TYR A 174 -27.89 4.00 14.66
N ILE A 175 -28.44 2.87 15.11
CA ILE A 175 -27.72 1.60 15.10
C ILE A 175 -27.80 1.00 13.69
N PRO A 176 -26.68 0.87 12.96
CA PRO A 176 -26.67 0.34 11.60
C PRO A 176 -26.90 -1.18 11.60
N TYR A 177 -27.31 -1.72 10.45
CA TYR A 177 -27.48 -3.17 10.30
C TYR A 177 -26.11 -3.86 10.31
N PHE A 178 -25.14 -3.33 9.56
CA PHE A 178 -23.78 -3.86 9.48
C PHE A 178 -22.86 -3.11 10.43
N LEU A 179 -22.24 -3.82 11.37
CA LEU A 179 -21.17 -3.32 12.23
C LEU A 179 -19.83 -3.56 11.55
N VAL A 180 -19.13 -2.46 11.28
CA VAL A 180 -17.82 -2.46 10.61
C VAL A 180 -16.77 -1.98 11.62
N PRO A 181 -15.85 -2.85 12.07
CA PRO A 181 -14.82 -2.47 13.05
C PRO A 181 -13.63 -1.73 12.43
N ASN A 182 -13.29 -2.03 11.17
CA ASN A 182 -12.19 -1.40 10.46
C ASN A 182 -12.42 -1.37 8.95
N ILE A 183 -11.67 -0.50 8.28
CA ILE A 183 -11.58 -0.48 6.82
C ILE A 183 -10.16 -0.14 6.39
N THR A 184 -9.67 -0.80 5.34
CA THR A 184 -8.29 -0.70 4.87
C THR A 184 -8.24 -0.34 3.39
N ILE A 185 -7.45 0.68 3.03
CA ILE A 185 -7.02 0.95 1.66
C ILE A 185 -5.56 0.53 1.55
N SER A 186 -5.27 -0.44 0.68
CA SER A 186 -3.89 -0.84 0.36
C SER A 186 -3.61 -0.51 -1.09
N GLU A 187 -2.56 0.26 -1.32
CA GLU A 187 -2.21 0.81 -2.62
C GLU A 187 -0.69 0.69 -2.83
N ARG A 188 -0.28 0.20 -4.00
CA ARG A 188 1.14 0.01 -4.32
C ARG A 188 1.43 0.18 -5.80
N MET A 189 2.57 0.80 -6.06
CA MET A 189 3.20 0.93 -7.36
C MET A 189 4.29 -0.14 -7.47
N GLU A 190 4.08 -1.12 -8.34
CA GLU A 190 4.91 -2.31 -8.50
C GLU A 190 5.42 -2.49 -9.94
N PRO A 191 6.48 -1.78 -10.34
CA PRO A 191 7.00 -0.53 -9.79
C PRO A 191 6.26 0.71 -10.35
N LEU A 192 6.47 1.89 -9.76
CA LEU A 192 6.05 3.16 -10.37
C LEU A 192 6.81 3.39 -11.68
N LEU A 193 8.11 3.11 -11.65
CA LEU A 193 8.98 3.16 -12.81
C LEU A 193 9.98 2.02 -12.70
N GLY A 194 9.95 1.09 -13.64
CA GLY A 194 10.89 0.00 -13.77
C GLY A 194 11.61 0.10 -15.10
N LEU A 195 12.92 0.03 -15.08
CA LEU A 195 13.76 0.06 -16.27
C LEU A 195 14.74 -1.11 -16.20
N ASN A 196 14.68 -2.00 -17.19
CA ASN A 196 15.65 -3.06 -17.37
C ASN A 196 16.35 -2.89 -18.72
N LEU A 197 17.66 -2.72 -18.68
CA LEU A 197 18.52 -2.57 -19.85
C LEU A 197 19.45 -3.76 -19.92
N THR A 198 19.71 -4.26 -21.12
CA THR A 198 20.78 -5.22 -21.40
C THR A 198 21.52 -4.75 -22.63
N THR A 199 22.83 -4.59 -22.51
CA THR A 199 23.71 -4.15 -23.60
C THR A 199 24.16 -5.32 -24.46
N VAL A 200 24.67 -5.03 -25.66
CA VAL A 200 25.35 -6.03 -26.50
C VAL A 200 26.59 -6.61 -25.80
N THR A 201 27.21 -5.84 -24.92
CA THR A 201 28.41 -6.24 -24.14
C THR A 201 28.11 -7.09 -22.91
N GLN A 202 26.87 -7.58 -22.74
CA GLN A 202 26.45 -8.40 -21.58
C GLN A 202 26.48 -7.67 -20.23
N TRP A 203 26.41 -6.33 -20.25
CA TRP A 203 26.00 -5.55 -19.09
C TRP A 203 24.48 -5.48 -18.99
N SER A 204 23.94 -5.72 -17.80
CA SER A 204 22.53 -5.54 -17.47
C SER A 204 22.39 -4.48 -16.39
N LEU A 205 21.47 -3.54 -16.57
CA LEU A 205 21.14 -2.51 -15.60
C LEU A 205 19.66 -2.63 -15.24
N ARG A 206 19.33 -2.49 -13.96
CA ARG A 206 17.99 -2.51 -13.42
C ARG A 206 17.80 -1.30 -12.53
N PHE A 207 16.71 -0.59 -12.74
CA PHE A 207 16.28 0.49 -11.88
C PHE A 207 14.79 0.31 -11.59
N GLU A 208 14.41 0.37 -10.32
CA GLU A 208 13.01 0.36 -9.90
C GLU A 208 12.76 1.43 -8.86
N TYR A 209 11.73 2.24 -9.10
CA TYR A 209 11.12 3.10 -8.10
C TYR A 209 9.79 2.50 -7.68
N LYS A 210 9.67 2.10 -6.42
CA LYS A 210 8.46 1.54 -5.82
C LYS A 210 7.92 2.49 -4.75
N LYS A 211 6.61 2.50 -4.63
CA LYS A 211 5.91 3.24 -3.58
C LYS A 211 4.72 2.41 -3.12
N SER A 212 4.44 2.38 -1.82
CA SER A 212 3.23 1.76 -1.30
C SER A 212 2.69 2.53 -0.10
N ARG A 213 1.40 2.39 0.12
CA ARG A 213 0.64 3.01 1.20
C ARG A 213 -0.42 2.03 1.69
N ILE A 214 -0.49 1.85 2.99
CA ILE A 214 -1.58 1.13 3.66
C ILE A 214 -2.22 2.10 4.65
N LEU A 215 -3.52 2.30 4.51
CA LEU A 215 -4.35 3.15 5.36
C LEU A 215 -5.35 2.27 6.07
N SER A 216 -5.29 2.19 7.39
CA SER A 216 -6.15 1.33 8.21
C SER A 216 -6.90 2.17 9.22
N LEU A 217 -8.19 2.37 9.00
CA LEU A 217 -9.07 3.10 9.92
C LEU A 217 -9.72 2.12 10.89
N SER A 218 -9.44 2.28 12.20
CA SER A 218 -10.19 1.65 13.29
C SER A 218 -11.40 2.52 13.63
N LEU A 219 -12.59 1.94 13.55
CA LEU A 219 -13.86 2.58 13.93
C LEU A 219 -14.20 2.34 15.40
N VAL A 220 -13.42 1.50 16.08
CA VAL A 220 -13.51 1.28 17.53
C VAL A 220 -12.75 2.37 18.27
N ASP A 221 -11.51 2.62 17.85
CA ASP A 221 -10.62 3.59 18.50
C ASP A 221 -10.69 5.00 17.88
N TYR A 222 -11.37 5.11 16.72
CA TYR A 222 -11.47 6.31 15.89
C TYR A 222 -10.10 6.83 15.43
N GLN A 223 -9.27 5.89 14.99
CA GLN A 223 -7.86 6.11 14.71
C GLN A 223 -7.48 5.57 13.33
N LEU A 224 -6.74 6.37 12.57
CA LEU A 224 -6.17 6.01 11.29
C LEU A 224 -4.67 5.72 11.43
N SER A 225 -4.28 4.51 11.08
CA SER A 225 -2.89 4.11 10.91
C SER A 225 -2.50 4.19 9.44
N GLU A 226 -1.47 4.97 9.14
CA GLU A 226 -0.88 5.10 7.81
C GLU A 226 0.52 4.49 7.79
N ASN A 227 0.76 3.52 6.90
CA ASN A 227 2.08 2.95 6.65
C ASN A 227 2.49 3.25 5.22
N ASN A 228 3.50 4.10 5.05
CA ASN A 228 4.02 4.53 3.76
C ASN A 228 5.41 3.97 3.55
N SER A 229 5.68 3.47 2.34
CA SER A 229 6.98 2.94 1.95
C SER A 229 7.38 3.48 0.58
N THR A 230 8.62 3.95 0.47
CA THR A 230 9.25 4.42 -0.77
C THR A 230 10.55 3.66 -0.94
N GLU A 231 10.73 2.97 -2.07
CA GLU A 231 11.92 2.16 -2.30
C GLU A 231 12.52 2.45 -3.67
N TRP A 232 13.84 2.66 -3.68
CA TRP A 232 14.64 2.74 -4.89
C TRP A 232 15.54 1.52 -4.94
N VAL A 233 15.53 0.81 -6.07
CA VAL A 233 16.37 -0.35 -6.32
C VAL A 233 17.22 -0.07 -7.55
N PHE A 234 18.53 -0.18 -7.40
CA PHE A 234 19.50 -0.14 -8.49
C PHE A 234 20.23 -1.48 -8.51
N GLY A 235 20.22 -2.15 -9.66
CA GLY A 235 20.94 -3.39 -9.89
C GLY A 235 21.81 -3.27 -11.12
N THR A 236 23.03 -3.77 -11.06
CA THR A 236 23.88 -3.95 -12.24
C THR A 236 24.47 -5.34 -12.23
N ALA A 237 24.55 -5.95 -13.41
CA ALA A 237 25.20 -7.23 -13.60
C ALA A 237 26.08 -7.18 -14.85
N TYR A 238 27.26 -7.76 -14.78
CA TYR A 238 28.16 -7.90 -15.92
C TYR A 238 28.62 -9.33 -16.05
N ARG A 239 28.45 -9.92 -17.23
CA ARG A 239 28.94 -11.26 -17.55
C ARG A 239 30.10 -11.18 -18.53
N LYS A 240 31.24 -11.73 -18.15
CA LYS A 240 32.40 -11.89 -19.03
C LYS A 240 32.69 -13.37 -19.22
N LYS A 241 32.72 -13.80 -20.47
CA LYS A 241 33.08 -15.17 -20.85
C LYS A 241 34.59 -15.30 -21.01
N GLY A 242 35.12 -16.48 -20.72
CA GLY A 242 36.54 -16.81 -20.97
C GLY A 242 37.54 -16.07 -20.07
N VAL A 243 37.16 -15.76 -18.83
CA VAL A 243 38.07 -15.17 -17.85
C VAL A 243 38.95 -16.26 -17.26
N LYS A 244 40.27 -16.10 -17.38
CA LYS A 244 41.26 -16.93 -16.67
C LYS A 244 41.54 -16.29 -15.31
N LEU A 245 41.59 -17.09 -14.24
CA LEU A 245 41.92 -16.57 -12.92
C LEU A 245 43.39 -16.14 -12.86
N PRO A 246 43.71 -14.98 -12.23
CA PRO A 246 45.09 -14.53 -12.06
C PRO A 246 45.86 -15.34 -11.00
N PHE A 247 45.22 -16.28 -10.32
CA PHE A 247 45.81 -17.16 -9.31
C PHE A 247 45.48 -18.63 -9.60
N ALA A 248 46.37 -19.54 -9.21
CA ALA A 248 46.16 -20.98 -9.33
C ALA A 248 45.39 -21.50 -8.11
N LEU A 249 44.31 -22.25 -8.35
CA LEU A 249 43.60 -22.97 -7.30
C LEU A 249 44.25 -24.36 -7.10
N PRO A 250 44.54 -24.80 -5.86
CA PRO A 250 45.13 -26.10 -5.60
C PRO A 250 44.30 -27.23 -6.22
N GLY A 251 44.95 -28.09 -7.03
CA GLY A 251 44.31 -29.25 -7.67
C GLY A 251 43.59 -28.99 -8.99
N LEU A 252 43.62 -27.76 -9.53
CA LEU A 252 42.96 -27.40 -10.79
C LEU A 252 43.93 -26.80 -11.80
N ASN A 253 44.05 -27.43 -12.97
CA ASN A 253 44.92 -27.00 -14.05
C ASN A 253 44.35 -25.73 -14.73
N ASN A 254 44.94 -24.58 -14.45
CA ASN A 254 44.45 -23.24 -14.86
C ASN A 254 44.52 -22.97 -16.39
N ASN A 255 45.17 -23.85 -17.17
CA ASN A 255 45.56 -23.59 -18.56
C ASN A 255 44.49 -23.88 -19.63
N LYS A 256 43.34 -24.49 -19.30
CA LYS A 256 42.32 -24.88 -20.31
C LYS A 256 40.88 -24.40 -20.02
N LEU A 257 40.64 -23.67 -18.94
CA LEU A 257 39.29 -23.36 -18.50
C LEU A 257 38.90 -21.93 -18.91
N SER A 258 38.24 -21.82 -20.08
CA SER A 258 37.54 -20.61 -20.52
C SER A 258 36.23 -20.50 -19.74
N ASN A 259 36.32 -19.93 -18.55
CA ASN A 259 35.21 -19.90 -17.60
C ASN A 259 34.46 -18.57 -17.60
N ASP A 260 33.19 -18.63 -17.25
CA ASP A 260 32.32 -17.47 -17.19
C ASP A 260 32.36 -16.85 -15.80
N LEU A 261 32.60 -15.54 -15.77
CA LEU A 261 32.54 -14.69 -14.58
C LEU A 261 31.28 -13.82 -14.66
N THR A 262 30.50 -13.76 -13.59
CA THR A 262 29.37 -12.83 -13.45
C THR A 262 29.57 -11.98 -12.21
N PHE A 263 29.67 -10.68 -12.39
CA PHE A 263 29.59 -9.70 -11.32
C PHE A 263 28.15 -9.21 -11.19
N ARG A 264 27.65 -9.07 -9.96
CA ARG A 264 26.37 -8.42 -9.65
C ARG A 264 26.56 -7.43 -8.51
N LEU A 265 25.86 -6.30 -8.58
CA LEU A 265 25.76 -5.32 -7.51
C LEU A 265 24.32 -4.85 -7.45
N ASP A 266 23.65 -5.18 -6.36
CA ASP A 266 22.31 -4.69 -6.04
C ASP A 266 22.40 -3.72 -4.85
N ILE A 267 21.81 -2.55 -5.01
CA ILE A 267 21.69 -1.50 -4.01
C ILE A 267 20.21 -1.15 -3.89
N SER A 268 19.68 -1.17 -2.67
CA SER A 268 18.34 -0.64 -2.42
C SER A 268 18.33 0.32 -1.24
N THR A 269 17.52 1.37 -1.35
CA THR A 269 17.19 2.26 -0.25
C THR A 269 15.68 2.27 -0.08
N ARG A 270 15.22 1.84 1.08
CA ARG A 270 13.81 1.80 1.44
C ARG A 270 13.56 2.72 2.63
N ASP A 271 12.69 3.68 2.43
CA ASP A 271 12.19 4.57 3.46
C ASP A 271 10.78 4.11 3.84
N MET A 272 10.56 3.83 5.12
CA MET A 272 9.23 3.52 5.65
C MET A 272 8.92 4.35 6.89
N PHE A 273 7.69 4.82 6.98
CA PHE A 273 7.19 5.48 8.19
C PHE A 273 5.76 5.07 8.48
N ASN A 274 5.44 5.04 9.78
CA ASN A 274 4.12 4.79 10.30
C ASN A 274 3.62 6.04 11.01
N SER A 275 2.51 6.61 10.56
CA SER A 275 1.82 7.71 11.24
C SER A 275 0.50 7.21 11.80
N ASN A 276 0.12 7.75 12.95
CA ASN A 276 -1.12 7.41 13.61
C ASN A 276 -1.86 8.70 13.99
N SER A 277 -3.05 8.88 13.44
CA SER A 277 -3.88 10.07 13.64
C SER A 277 -5.21 9.67 14.26
N ARG A 278 -5.63 10.36 15.32
CA ARG A 278 -6.91 10.11 16.00
C ARG A 278 -7.88 11.25 15.72
N LEU A 279 -9.13 10.89 15.44
CA LEU A 279 -10.17 11.88 15.13
C LEU A 279 -10.40 12.86 16.27
N ASP A 280 -10.58 14.14 15.91
CA ASP A 280 -10.79 15.27 16.81
C ASP A 280 -9.62 15.54 17.77
N GLN A 281 -8.42 15.07 17.43
CA GLN A 281 -7.19 15.42 18.12
C GLN A 281 -6.30 16.24 17.19
N SER A 282 -5.57 17.21 17.75
CA SER A 282 -4.70 18.11 16.98
C SER A 282 -3.34 17.51 16.62
N ASN A 283 -3.04 16.29 17.08
CA ASN A 283 -1.71 15.71 16.97
C ASN A 283 -1.76 14.38 16.23
N ALA A 284 -0.81 14.19 15.31
CA ALA A 284 -0.46 12.88 14.76
C ALA A 284 0.85 12.41 15.41
N TYR A 285 1.01 11.09 15.58
CA TYR A 285 2.23 10.53 16.16
C TYR A 285 2.89 9.58 15.17
N GLY A 286 4.16 9.82 14.87
CA GLY A 286 5.01 8.81 14.25
C GLY A 286 5.18 7.63 15.20
N THR A 287 4.57 6.49 14.89
CA THR A 287 4.64 5.27 15.73
C THR A 287 5.83 4.39 15.41
N GLY A 288 6.54 4.72 14.33
CA GLY A 288 7.71 4.01 13.89
C GLY A 288 8.06 4.34 12.46
N GLY A 289 9.04 3.60 11.95
CA GLY A 289 9.62 3.87 10.66
C GLY A 289 11.13 3.70 10.73
N GLN A 290 11.70 3.43 9.58
CA GLN A 290 13.13 3.28 9.43
C GLN A 290 13.54 3.55 7.99
N ARG A 291 14.75 4.07 7.85
CA ARG A 291 15.47 4.05 6.59
C ARG A 291 16.35 2.82 6.53
N GLU A 292 16.14 2.00 5.52
CA GLU A 292 16.90 0.79 5.26
C GLU A 292 17.74 0.97 4.00
N VAL A 293 19.04 0.66 4.11
CA VAL A 293 19.96 0.63 2.97
C VAL A 293 20.57 -0.76 2.89
N THR A 294 20.44 -1.37 1.72
CA THR A 294 20.94 -2.71 1.41
C THR A 294 21.98 -2.63 0.30
N LEU A 295 23.10 -3.31 0.49
CA LEU A 295 24.22 -3.40 -0.45
C LEU A 295 24.60 -4.86 -0.62
N GLN A 296 24.45 -5.39 -1.83
CA GLN A 296 24.59 -6.83 -2.13
C GLN A 296 25.48 -7.08 -3.37
N PRO A 297 26.80 -6.80 -3.33
CA PRO A 297 27.72 -7.24 -4.37
C PRO A 297 27.96 -8.76 -4.30
N SER A 298 28.06 -9.38 -5.46
CA SER A 298 28.47 -10.77 -5.60
C SER A 298 29.26 -11.03 -6.88
N ILE A 299 30.11 -12.04 -6.83
CA ILE A 299 30.89 -12.54 -7.95
C ILE A 299 30.66 -14.03 -8.04
N ASP A 300 30.05 -14.48 -9.13
CA ASP A 300 29.89 -15.89 -9.48
C ASP A 300 30.93 -16.29 -10.53
N TYR A 301 31.63 -17.38 -10.29
CA TYR A 301 32.62 -17.94 -11.21
C TYR A 301 32.31 -19.42 -11.44
N VAL A 302 32.05 -19.77 -12.69
CA VAL A 302 31.83 -21.16 -13.09
C VAL A 302 33.19 -21.81 -13.30
N LEU A 303 33.62 -22.65 -12.37
CA LEU A 303 34.95 -23.25 -12.42
C LEU A 303 35.02 -24.41 -13.43
N ASN A 304 33.97 -25.22 -13.52
CA ASN A 304 33.75 -26.23 -14.57
C ASN A 304 32.25 -26.60 -14.63
N SER A 305 31.87 -27.61 -15.41
CA SER A 305 30.48 -28.07 -15.52
C SER A 305 29.86 -28.57 -14.19
N LYS A 306 30.70 -28.87 -13.20
CA LYS A 306 30.30 -29.41 -11.89
C LYS A 306 30.45 -28.42 -10.74
N ILE A 307 31.36 -27.44 -10.83
CA ILE A 307 31.73 -26.57 -9.70
C ILE A 307 31.46 -25.11 -10.03
N ASN A 308 30.73 -24.43 -9.16
CA ASN A 308 30.50 -22.99 -9.20
C ASN A 308 30.89 -22.37 -7.84
N LEU A 309 31.66 -21.28 -7.90
CA LEU A 309 32.08 -20.49 -6.75
C LEU A 309 31.36 -19.14 -6.74
N LYS A 310 30.67 -18.81 -5.65
CA LYS A 310 30.03 -17.52 -5.44
C LYS A 310 30.61 -16.82 -4.23
N PHE A 311 31.24 -15.68 -4.45
CA PHE A 311 31.62 -14.73 -3.40
C PHE A 311 30.47 -13.74 -3.22
N PHE A 312 30.03 -13.52 -1.99
CA PHE A 312 28.95 -12.58 -1.72
C PHE A 312 29.26 -11.74 -0.49
N TYR A 313 28.74 -10.52 -0.51
CA TYR A 313 28.67 -9.62 0.62
C TYR A 313 27.27 -9.02 0.64
N ASP A 314 26.60 -9.11 1.77
CA ASP A 314 25.27 -8.57 2.00
C ASP A 314 25.32 -7.72 3.27
N ARG A 315 25.12 -6.42 3.11
CA ARG A 315 25.02 -5.49 4.23
C ARG A 315 23.68 -4.78 4.18
N ARG A 316 22.93 -4.92 5.26
CA ARG A 316 21.67 -4.23 5.51
C ARG A 316 21.81 -3.34 6.73
N LYS A 317 21.64 -2.03 6.56
CA LYS A 317 21.62 -1.05 7.64
C LYS A 317 20.22 -0.47 7.76
N ALA A 318 19.57 -0.69 8.89
CA ALA A 318 18.28 -0.09 9.25
C ALA A 318 18.51 1.01 10.29
N THR A 319 18.06 2.23 10.01
CA THR A 319 18.15 3.39 10.88
C THR A 319 16.72 3.83 11.24
N PRO A 320 16.22 3.50 12.44
CA PRO A 320 14.89 3.90 12.89
C PRO A 320 14.72 5.42 13.00
N TYR A 321 13.49 5.90 12.82
CA TYR A 321 13.14 7.32 13.00
C TYR A 321 12.75 7.68 14.42
N ILE A 322 12.37 6.70 15.23
CA ILE A 322 12.03 6.89 16.64
C ILE A 322 13.21 6.50 17.52
N SER A 323 13.43 7.24 18.61
CA SER A 323 14.54 7.05 19.54
C SER A 323 14.43 5.79 20.40
N SER A 324 13.26 5.14 20.43
CA SER A 324 13.04 3.91 21.19
C SER A 324 13.70 2.68 20.57
N SER A 325 14.21 2.77 19.34
CA SER A 325 14.87 1.66 18.63
C SER A 325 16.27 2.05 18.17
N PRO A 326 17.34 1.32 18.54
CA PRO A 326 18.69 1.61 18.09
C PRO A 326 18.88 1.22 16.60
N PRO A 327 19.79 1.88 15.86
CA PRO A 327 20.17 1.46 14.52
C PRO A 327 20.74 0.03 14.48
N ILE A 328 20.31 -0.76 13.50
CA ILE A 328 20.74 -2.15 13.31
C ILE A 328 21.55 -2.25 12.02
N THR A 329 22.72 -2.89 12.08
CA THR A 329 23.52 -3.23 10.90
C THR A 329 23.78 -4.72 10.89
N ASN A 330 23.27 -5.42 9.87
CA ASN A 330 23.53 -6.83 9.64
C ASN A 330 24.46 -6.95 8.44
N THR A 331 25.59 -7.64 8.63
CA THR A 331 26.55 -7.92 7.57
C THR A 331 26.75 -9.42 7.47
N ARG A 332 26.61 -9.97 6.26
CA ARG A 332 26.89 -11.37 5.93
C ARG A 332 27.86 -11.39 4.77
N ALA A 333 28.89 -12.19 4.86
CA ALA A 333 29.83 -12.38 3.76
C ALA A 333 30.28 -13.84 3.77
N GLY A 334 30.61 -14.35 2.58
CA GLY A 334 31.05 -15.72 2.50
C GLY A 334 31.29 -16.19 1.08
N ILE A 335 31.65 -17.47 1.00
CA ILE A 335 31.88 -18.20 -0.24
C ILE A 335 30.87 -19.34 -0.27
N ASN A 336 30.03 -19.38 -1.29
CA ASN A 336 29.17 -20.52 -1.57
C ASN A 336 29.82 -21.37 -2.67
N ILE A 337 30.04 -22.64 -2.39
CA ILE A 337 30.54 -23.62 -3.35
C ILE A 337 29.37 -24.53 -3.72
N ARG A 338 28.98 -24.52 -4.99
CA ARG A 338 27.96 -25.44 -5.51
C ARG A 338 28.66 -26.53 -6.32
N ILE A 339 28.41 -27.78 -5.95
CA ILE A 339 28.88 -28.98 -6.65
C ILE A 339 27.67 -29.70 -7.23
N ALA A 340 27.61 -29.82 -8.56
CA ALA A 340 26.67 -30.68 -9.27
C ALA A 340 27.37 -32.02 -9.54
N LEU A 341 26.69 -33.12 -9.22
CA LEU A 341 27.21 -34.48 -9.34
C LEU A 341 27.22 -34.96 -10.79
#